data_AF-A0A542FQ45-F1
#
_entry.id   AF-A0A542FQ45-F1
#
_cell.length_a   1.000
_cell.length_b   1.000
_cell.length_c   1.000
_cell.angle_alpha   90.00
_cell.angle_beta   90.00
_cell.angle_gamma   90.00
#
_symmetry.space_group_name_H-M   'P 1'
#
loop_
_entity.id
_entity.type
_entity.pdbx_description
1 polymer ?
#
loop_
_entity_poly.entity_id
_entity_poly.type
_entity_poly.pdbx_seq_one_letter_code
_entity_poly.pdbx_strand_id
1 'polypeptide(L)'
;MSGVSARKEVFLDVGGHEVRISSPDKVVFPEPGLTKLDIVEYYLSVSDAALRGAGGRPMVLKRFVKGIAEEAFFQKRVPENHPDFIDTATLHYARGTSAEEAVIRDAAGLAWIVNLGCLDLNPHPVRAEDLDHPDELRIDLDPMPGVDWSQIVDVAFVAREVLDDVGLVGWPKTSGSRGLHILVRIAPRWDFRDVRLAAETLAREVENRAPGLATARWWKEERGESVFVDFNQNAKDRTVASAYSVRPLPDARVSTPLEWDEVRVRRPEEFTVRTVPARYADIGDPHEGIDAAPGTLDGLLQLAADLGPAEKPPRGTDGSGRRASTMPLIEIARTKTKPEAVAALTQWKAQHPAAAAQLHPADELVDGMRGSSSLWYRVRVNLQHVPEAERPPQEKLLADYDPWAGKTWPGR
;
A
#
# COMPACT_ATOMS: atom_id res chain seq x y z
N MET A 1 39.52 -28.63 -0.65
CA MET A 1 39.08 -27.66 -1.67
C MET A 1 37.61 -27.91 -1.93
N SER A 2 36.73 -27.19 -1.24
CA SER A 2 35.28 -27.25 -1.44
C SER A 2 34.98 -26.61 -2.79
N GLY A 3 34.54 -27.43 -3.75
CA GLY A 3 34.09 -26.95 -5.05
C GLY A 3 32.92 -26.00 -4.87
N VAL A 4 33.13 -24.72 -5.19
CA VAL A 4 32.04 -23.78 -5.36
C VAL A 4 31.25 -24.27 -6.57
N SER A 5 30.09 -24.87 -6.34
CA SER A 5 29.14 -25.19 -7.40
C SER A 5 28.92 -23.93 -8.23
N ALA A 6 29.13 -24.01 -9.54
CA ALA A 6 28.81 -22.91 -10.45
C ALA A 6 27.35 -22.50 -10.19
N ARG A 7 27.10 -21.20 -10.02
CA ARG A 7 25.73 -20.70 -9.86
C ARG A 7 24.99 -21.00 -11.15
N LYS A 8 23.84 -21.67 -11.06
CA LYS A 8 22.97 -21.92 -12.20
C LYS A 8 22.46 -20.59 -12.74
N GLU A 9 22.48 -20.44 -14.06
CA GLU A 9 21.98 -19.28 -14.79
C GLU A 9 21.15 -19.77 -15.97
N VAL A 10 20.12 -19.01 -16.34
CA VAL A 10 19.27 -19.24 -17.52
C VAL A 10 19.23 -17.93 -18.30
N PHE A 11 19.27 -18.01 -19.63
CA PHE A 11 19.14 -16.86 -20.52
C PHE A 11 17.82 -17.02 -21.27
N LEU A 12 16.98 -15.99 -21.22
CA LEU A 12 15.68 -15.96 -21.88
C LEU A 12 15.74 -14.94 -23.02
N ASP A 13 15.25 -15.30 -24.20
CA ASP A 13 14.96 -14.32 -25.27
C ASP A 13 13.55 -13.77 -25.04
N VAL A 14 13.47 -12.49 -24.68
CA VAL A 14 12.21 -11.80 -24.36
C VAL A 14 12.15 -10.52 -25.18
N GLY A 15 11.24 -10.46 -26.15
CA GLY A 15 11.06 -9.27 -26.98
C GLY A 15 12.31 -8.86 -27.79
N GLY A 16 13.19 -9.81 -28.13
CA GLY A 16 14.45 -9.54 -28.83
C GLY A 16 15.61 -9.13 -27.90
N HIS A 17 15.41 -9.18 -26.58
CA HIS A 17 16.45 -8.97 -25.58
C HIS A 17 16.82 -10.28 -24.90
N GLU A 18 18.12 -10.57 -24.80
CA GLU A 18 18.61 -11.66 -23.97
C GLU A 18 18.64 -11.23 -22.49
N VAL A 19 17.77 -11.82 -21.67
CA VAL A 19 17.65 -11.53 -20.24
C VAL A 19 18.25 -12.68 -19.43
N ARG A 20 19.32 -12.37 -18.68
CA ARG A 20 19.98 -13.33 -17.80
C ARG A 20 19.27 -13.45 -16.45
N ILE A 21 18.76 -14.64 -16.14
CA ILE A 21 18.17 -15.01 -14.85
C ILE A 21 19.20 -15.76 -14.01
N SER A 22 19.58 -15.16 -12.89
CA SER A 22 20.57 -15.72 -11.96
C SER A 22 19.92 -16.48 -10.81
N SER A 23 20.49 -17.61 -10.40
CA SER A 23 19.89 -18.48 -9.36
C SER A 23 18.40 -18.76 -9.63
N PRO A 24 18.05 -19.28 -10.82
CA PRO A 24 16.66 -19.47 -11.25
C PRO A 24 15.89 -20.43 -10.33
N ASP A 25 16.59 -21.41 -9.76
CA ASP A 25 16.10 -22.44 -8.83
C ASP A 25 15.94 -21.96 -7.39
N LYS A 26 16.28 -20.70 -7.09
CA LYS A 26 16.12 -20.15 -5.74
C LYS A 26 14.64 -20.09 -5.37
N VAL A 27 14.26 -20.78 -4.30
CA VAL A 27 12.91 -20.67 -3.71
C VAL A 27 12.69 -19.27 -3.16
N VAL A 28 11.65 -18.60 -3.66
CA VAL A 28 11.20 -17.28 -3.23
C VAL A 28 10.01 -17.40 -2.28
N PHE A 29 9.07 -18.31 -2.58
CA PHE A 29 7.89 -18.63 -1.76
C PHE A 29 7.96 -20.09 -1.29
N PRO A 30 8.35 -20.34 -0.02
CA PRO A 30 8.54 -21.70 0.48
C PRO A 30 7.27 -22.56 0.48
N GLU A 31 6.12 -22.00 0.86
CA GLU A 31 4.86 -22.75 1.00
C GLU A 31 4.36 -23.31 -0.34
N PRO A 32 4.19 -22.50 -1.41
CA PRO A 32 3.84 -23.02 -2.73
C PRO A 32 5.06 -23.55 -3.51
N GLY A 33 6.26 -23.55 -2.93
CA GLY A 33 7.49 -24.02 -3.55
C GLY A 33 7.91 -23.25 -4.81
N LEU A 34 7.54 -21.97 -4.94
CA LEU A 34 7.82 -21.18 -6.14
C LEU A 34 9.25 -20.64 -6.10
N THR A 35 9.94 -20.84 -7.21
CA THR A 35 11.31 -20.39 -7.48
C THR A 35 11.33 -19.01 -8.12
N LYS A 36 12.51 -18.41 -8.24
CA LYS A 36 12.70 -17.15 -8.95
C LYS A 36 12.23 -17.26 -10.41
N LEU A 37 12.57 -18.36 -11.08
CA LEU A 37 12.18 -18.55 -12.47
C LEU A 37 10.65 -18.62 -12.62
N ASP A 38 9.96 -19.29 -11.70
CA ASP A 38 8.48 -19.34 -11.71
C ASP A 38 7.86 -17.93 -11.63
N ILE A 39 8.44 -17.02 -10.83
CA ILE A 39 7.95 -15.64 -10.73
C ILE A 39 8.25 -14.84 -12.02
N VAL A 40 9.40 -15.08 -12.65
CA VAL A 40 9.73 -14.47 -13.94
C VAL A 40 8.74 -14.94 -15.01
N GLU A 41 8.50 -16.24 -15.11
CA GLU A 41 7.56 -16.84 -16.07
C GLU A 41 6.13 -16.36 -15.85
N TYR A 42 5.70 -16.23 -14.59
CA TYR A 42 4.42 -15.60 -14.25
C TYR A 42 4.29 -14.20 -14.85
N TYR A 43 5.26 -13.31 -14.61
CA TYR A 43 5.18 -11.95 -15.14
C TYR A 43 5.27 -11.90 -16.66
N LEU A 44 6.03 -12.80 -17.29
CA LEU A 44 6.03 -12.93 -18.75
C LEU A 44 4.65 -13.33 -19.29
N SER A 45 3.96 -14.24 -18.60
CA SER A 45 2.62 -14.72 -19.02
C SER A 45 1.51 -13.67 -18.95
N VAL A 46 1.68 -12.62 -18.12
CA VAL A 46 0.72 -11.51 -17.95
C VAL A 46 1.32 -10.15 -18.33
N SER A 47 2.41 -10.15 -19.09
CA SER A 47 3.27 -8.97 -19.27
C SER A 47 2.53 -7.77 -19.84
N ASP A 48 1.73 -7.94 -20.89
CA ASP A 48 0.95 -6.85 -21.50
C ASP A 48 0.03 -6.16 -20.49
N ALA A 49 -0.69 -6.94 -19.68
CA ALA A 49 -1.64 -6.43 -18.69
C ALA A 49 -0.93 -5.84 -17.46
N ALA A 50 0.17 -6.44 -17.01
CA ALA A 50 1.01 -5.88 -15.94
C ALA A 50 1.62 -4.52 -16.36
N LEU A 51 2.05 -4.40 -17.61
CA LEU A 51 2.58 -3.16 -18.20
C LEU A 51 1.51 -2.10 -18.45
N ARG A 52 0.24 -2.46 -18.64
CA ARG A 52 -0.84 -1.48 -18.70
C ARG A 52 -0.94 -0.66 -17.41
N GLY A 53 -0.76 -1.32 -16.26
CA GLY A 53 -0.73 -0.66 -14.96
C GLY A 53 0.62 -0.01 -14.62
N ALA A 54 1.73 -0.73 -14.81
CA ALA A 54 3.04 -0.32 -14.32
C ALA A 54 3.98 0.32 -15.37
N GLY A 55 3.67 0.12 -16.66
CA GLY A 55 4.56 0.43 -17.77
C GLY A 55 4.69 1.92 -18.06
N GLY A 56 5.90 2.35 -18.43
CA GLY A 56 6.21 3.76 -18.69
C GLY A 56 6.20 4.64 -17.44
N ARG A 57 6.12 4.05 -16.24
CA ARG A 57 6.10 4.77 -14.96
C ARG A 57 7.43 4.56 -14.23
N PRO A 58 8.03 5.62 -13.65
CA PRO A 58 9.10 5.41 -12.69
C PRO A 58 8.57 4.60 -11.50
N MET A 59 9.40 3.70 -10.97
CA MET A 59 9.01 2.86 -9.84
C MET A 59 10.09 2.64 -8.79
N VAL A 60 9.63 2.46 -7.56
CA VAL A 60 10.48 2.06 -6.43
C VAL A 60 10.69 0.54 -6.47
N LEU A 61 11.95 0.10 -6.47
CA LEU A 61 12.29 -1.32 -6.46
C LEU A 61 12.28 -1.84 -5.02
N LYS A 62 11.30 -2.67 -4.67
CA LYS A 62 11.23 -3.38 -3.39
C LYS A 62 11.68 -4.83 -3.57
N ARG A 63 12.88 -5.13 -3.09
CA ARG A 63 13.63 -6.32 -3.48
C ARG A 63 13.67 -7.35 -2.35
N PHE A 64 13.12 -8.53 -2.63
CA PHE A 64 13.15 -9.72 -1.79
C PHE A 64 14.31 -10.62 -2.19
N VAL A 65 15.54 -10.08 -2.11
CA VAL A 65 16.75 -10.75 -2.62
C VAL A 65 16.94 -12.13 -2.00
N LYS A 66 16.48 -12.34 -0.77
CA LYS A 66 16.57 -13.59 -0.02
C LYS A 66 15.25 -14.37 0.09
N GLY A 67 14.21 -13.97 -0.63
CA GLY A 67 12.85 -14.51 -0.50
C GLY A 67 12.02 -13.75 0.52
N ILE A 68 10.75 -14.14 0.67
CA ILE A 68 9.75 -13.40 1.47
C ILE A 68 9.91 -13.56 2.99
N ALA A 69 10.72 -14.53 3.44
CA ALA A 69 10.96 -14.78 4.86
C ALA A 69 11.94 -13.77 5.50
N GLU A 70 12.64 -12.97 4.70
CA GLU A 70 13.54 -11.91 5.17
C GLU A 70 13.01 -10.53 4.79
N GLU A 71 13.48 -9.49 5.47
CA GLU A 71 13.09 -8.11 5.17
C GLU A 71 13.48 -7.70 3.74
N ALA A 72 12.58 -6.96 3.10
CA ALA A 72 12.82 -6.40 1.77
C ALA A 72 13.79 -5.22 1.82
N PHE A 73 14.58 -5.09 0.76
CA PHE A 73 15.41 -3.92 0.52
C PHE A 73 14.71 -2.93 -0.43
N PHE A 74 14.54 -1.69 0.00
CA PHE A 74 13.96 -0.63 -0.85
C PHE A 74 15.06 0.13 -1.58
N GLN A 75 14.95 0.20 -2.90
CA GLN A 75 15.88 0.87 -3.79
C GLN A 75 15.12 1.81 -4.72
N LYS A 76 15.25 3.12 -4.48
CA LYS A 76 14.68 4.15 -5.36
C LYS A 76 15.51 4.33 -6.62
N ARG A 77 16.84 4.44 -6.46
CA ARG A 77 17.76 4.64 -7.58
C ARG A 77 17.94 3.36 -8.38
N VAL A 78 17.79 3.45 -9.71
CA VAL A 78 18.14 2.36 -10.62
C VAL A 78 19.59 1.90 -10.37
N PRO A 79 19.91 0.59 -10.45
CA PRO A 79 21.30 0.12 -10.37
C PRO A 79 22.15 0.72 -11.49
N GLU A 80 23.38 1.18 -11.18
CA GLU A 80 24.27 1.83 -12.17
C GLU A 80 24.57 0.96 -13.41
N ASN A 81 24.61 -0.37 -13.25
CA ASN A 81 24.87 -1.32 -14.34
C ASN A 81 23.56 -1.97 -14.83
N HIS A 82 22.51 -1.18 -15.07
CA HIS A 82 21.27 -1.70 -15.67
C HIS A 82 21.45 -1.92 -17.18
N PRO A 83 20.71 -2.86 -17.80
CA PRO A 83 20.72 -3.04 -19.25
C PRO A 83 20.29 -1.77 -20.00
N ASP A 84 20.81 -1.59 -21.23
CA ASP A 84 20.52 -0.43 -22.08
C ASP A 84 19.04 -0.29 -22.47
N PHE A 85 18.27 -1.39 -22.41
CA PHE A 85 16.83 -1.39 -22.68
C PHE A 85 15.98 -0.97 -21.47
N ILE A 86 16.59 -0.65 -20.32
CA ILE A 86 15.89 -0.11 -19.15
C ILE A 86 15.96 1.41 -19.20
N ASP A 87 14.80 2.04 -19.39
CA ASP A 87 14.67 3.48 -19.32
C ASP A 87 14.72 3.98 -17.87
N THR A 88 14.98 5.27 -17.71
CA THR A 88 15.03 5.94 -16.40
C THR A 88 14.27 7.26 -16.41
N ALA A 89 13.81 7.70 -15.23
CA ALA A 89 13.26 9.03 -15.02
C ALA A 89 13.70 9.59 -13.67
N THR A 90 14.04 10.87 -13.62
CA THR A 90 14.53 11.51 -12.39
C THR A 90 13.39 12.21 -11.64
N LEU A 91 12.98 11.64 -10.51
CA LEU A 91 12.00 12.24 -9.62
C LEU A 91 12.64 13.21 -8.63
N HIS A 92 12.04 14.39 -8.51
CA HIS A 92 12.41 15.40 -7.52
C HIS A 92 11.45 15.39 -6.33
N TYR A 93 11.99 15.25 -5.13
CA TYR A 93 11.23 15.19 -3.87
C TYR A 93 11.18 16.54 -3.17
N ALA A 94 10.18 16.73 -2.30
CA ALA A 94 9.91 18.00 -1.63
C ALA A 94 11.08 18.58 -0.81
N ARG A 95 12.05 17.75 -0.38
CA ARG A 95 13.24 18.17 0.36
C ARG A 95 14.43 18.54 -0.52
N GLY A 96 14.23 18.70 -1.83
CA GLY A 96 15.28 19.03 -2.80
C GLY A 96 16.17 17.85 -3.21
N THR A 97 15.93 16.65 -2.67
CA THR A 97 16.60 15.43 -3.12
C THR A 97 15.97 14.90 -4.40
N SER A 98 16.72 14.14 -5.19
CA SER A 98 16.20 13.41 -6.36
C SER A 98 16.61 11.93 -6.35
N ALA A 99 15.93 11.12 -7.15
CA ALA A 99 16.36 9.78 -7.51
C ALA A 99 16.05 9.51 -8.97
N GLU A 100 17.02 8.94 -9.68
CA GLU A 100 16.81 8.35 -11.00
C GLU A 100 16.21 6.96 -10.82
N GLU A 101 14.94 6.79 -11.11
CA GLU A 101 14.20 5.55 -10.91
C GLU A 101 14.06 4.78 -12.24
N ALA A 102 13.94 3.46 -12.16
CA ALA A 102 13.75 2.61 -13.34
C ALA A 102 12.34 2.81 -13.94
N VAL A 103 12.26 2.83 -15.27
CA VAL A 103 11.04 2.90 -16.06
C VAL A 103 10.95 1.64 -16.92
N ILE A 104 9.97 0.81 -16.64
CA ILE A 104 9.80 -0.48 -17.33
C ILE A 104 8.80 -0.30 -18.46
N ARG A 105 9.14 -0.69 -19.69
CA ARG A 105 8.27 -0.50 -20.87
C ARG A 105 7.86 -1.79 -21.57
N ASP A 106 8.57 -2.88 -21.32
CA ASP A 106 8.39 -4.14 -22.01
C ASP A 106 8.56 -5.35 -21.07
N ALA A 107 8.30 -6.54 -21.63
CA ALA A 107 8.40 -7.80 -20.90
C ALA A 107 9.85 -8.13 -20.47
N ALA A 108 10.86 -7.67 -21.22
CA ALA A 108 12.26 -7.87 -20.87
C ALA A 108 12.62 -7.09 -19.60
N GLY A 109 12.14 -5.85 -19.49
CA GLY A 109 12.29 -5.02 -18.30
C GLY A 109 11.57 -5.61 -17.09
N LEU A 110 10.38 -6.19 -17.26
CA LEU A 110 9.69 -6.95 -16.19
C LEU A 110 10.54 -8.13 -15.71
N ALA A 111 11.00 -8.99 -16.63
CA ALA A 111 11.85 -10.12 -16.28
C ALA A 111 13.13 -9.68 -15.55
N TRP A 112 13.71 -8.56 -15.96
CA TRP A 112 14.89 -7.98 -15.31
C TRP A 112 14.62 -7.54 -13.87
N ILE A 113 13.58 -6.74 -13.59
CA ILE A 113 13.29 -6.29 -12.20
C ILE A 113 12.91 -7.47 -11.29
N VAL A 114 12.22 -8.48 -11.83
CA VAL A 114 11.86 -9.68 -11.07
C VAL A 114 13.12 -10.49 -10.75
N ASN A 115 14.07 -10.60 -11.67
CA ASN A 115 15.37 -11.22 -11.41
C ASN A 115 16.17 -10.51 -10.31
N LEU A 116 16.01 -9.18 -10.17
CA LEU A 116 16.57 -8.39 -9.06
C LEU A 116 15.86 -8.64 -7.72
N GLY A 117 14.75 -9.38 -7.73
CA GLY A 117 13.95 -9.74 -6.56
C GLY A 117 12.71 -8.86 -6.35
N CYS A 118 12.30 -8.05 -7.33
CA CYS A 118 11.08 -7.26 -7.21
C CYS A 118 9.86 -8.17 -7.40
N LEU A 119 9.10 -8.38 -6.32
CA LEU A 119 7.89 -9.21 -6.36
C LEU A 119 6.64 -8.38 -6.61
N ASP A 120 6.52 -7.21 -5.96
CA ASP A 120 5.46 -6.25 -6.19
C ASP A 120 5.95 -5.11 -7.12
N LEU A 121 5.10 -4.66 -8.04
CA LEU A 121 5.38 -3.53 -8.92
C LEU A 121 4.88 -2.26 -8.24
N ASN A 122 5.75 -1.29 -7.97
CA ASN A 122 5.42 -0.10 -7.17
C ASN A 122 5.62 1.21 -7.96
N PRO A 123 4.83 1.46 -9.03
CA PRO A 123 4.94 2.67 -9.83
C PRO A 123 4.37 3.91 -9.13
N HIS A 124 4.95 5.06 -9.43
CA HIS A 124 4.31 6.36 -9.17
C HIS A 124 3.09 6.54 -10.08
N PRO A 125 2.08 7.35 -9.71
CA PRO A 125 0.88 7.57 -10.53
C PRO A 125 1.12 8.52 -11.71
N VAL A 126 2.37 8.64 -12.17
CA VAL A 126 2.81 9.52 -13.26
C VAL A 126 3.52 8.69 -14.32
N ARG A 127 3.61 9.20 -15.55
CA ARG A 127 4.42 8.61 -16.62
C ARG A 127 5.77 9.32 -16.71
N ALA A 128 6.77 8.65 -17.25
CA ALA A 128 8.13 9.18 -17.35
C ALA A 128 8.22 10.50 -18.14
N GLU A 129 7.27 10.71 -19.05
CA GLU A 129 7.17 11.88 -19.92
C GLU A 129 6.63 13.12 -19.19
N ASP A 130 5.87 12.95 -18.10
CA ASP A 130 5.33 14.03 -17.26
C ASP A 130 5.22 13.59 -15.80
N LEU A 131 6.20 14.02 -14.99
CA LEU A 131 6.36 13.62 -13.60
C LEU A 131 5.60 14.47 -12.59
N ASP A 132 4.95 15.55 -13.04
CA ASP A 132 4.26 16.50 -12.17
C ASP A 132 2.74 16.37 -12.24
N HIS A 133 2.19 15.78 -13.31
CA HIS A 133 0.76 15.56 -13.48
C HIS A 133 0.39 14.08 -13.48
N PRO A 134 -0.16 13.55 -12.37
CA PRO A 134 -0.64 12.17 -12.34
C PRO A 134 -1.72 11.90 -13.39
N ASP A 135 -1.65 10.73 -14.02
CA ASP A 135 -2.69 10.22 -14.91
C ASP A 135 -3.57 9.17 -14.21
N GLU A 136 -3.38 8.92 -12.91
CA GLU A 136 -4.12 7.91 -12.15
C GLU A 136 -4.56 8.44 -10.79
N LEU A 137 -5.87 8.46 -10.55
CA LEU A 137 -6.47 8.61 -9.22
C LEU A 137 -6.64 7.20 -8.62
N ARG A 138 -6.22 7.04 -7.36
CA ARG A 138 -6.22 5.76 -6.64
C ARG A 138 -7.16 5.81 -5.45
N ILE A 139 -8.12 4.90 -5.41
CA ILE A 139 -8.97 4.70 -4.24
C ILE A 139 -8.49 3.41 -3.56
N ASP A 140 -7.96 3.54 -2.35
CA ASP A 140 -7.44 2.43 -1.56
C ASP A 140 -8.38 2.17 -0.38
N LEU A 141 -9.02 0.99 -0.38
CA LEU A 141 -9.98 0.57 0.63
C LEU A 141 -9.30 -0.35 1.63
N ASP A 142 -8.86 0.23 2.73
CA ASP A 142 -8.05 -0.40 3.75
C ASP A 142 -8.92 -0.82 4.95
N PRO A 143 -9.14 -2.13 5.20
CA PRO A 143 -9.91 -2.58 6.35
C PRO A 143 -9.17 -2.34 7.65
N MET A 144 -9.80 -1.61 8.58
CA MET A 144 -9.34 -1.56 9.96
C MET A 144 -9.56 -2.91 10.67
N PRO A 145 -8.89 -3.17 11.81
CA PRO A 145 -9.17 -4.38 12.58
C PRO A 145 -10.67 -4.51 12.88
N GLY A 146 -11.22 -5.73 12.74
CA GLY A 146 -12.64 -6.01 12.94
C GLY A 146 -13.51 -5.93 11.68
N VAL A 147 -12.98 -5.44 10.55
CA VAL A 147 -13.71 -5.32 9.28
C VAL A 147 -13.66 -6.60 8.45
N ASP A 148 -14.83 -7.09 8.04
CA ASP A 148 -14.98 -8.24 7.15
C ASP A 148 -14.89 -7.86 5.66
N TRP A 149 -14.57 -8.82 4.80
CA TRP A 149 -14.47 -8.60 3.34
C TRP A 149 -15.77 -8.05 2.73
N SER A 150 -16.94 -8.49 3.20
CA SER A 150 -18.23 -8.00 2.70
C SER A 150 -18.38 -6.49 2.91
N GLN A 151 -17.89 -5.96 4.02
CA GLN A 151 -17.91 -4.52 4.30
C GLN A 151 -17.00 -3.75 3.33
N ILE A 152 -15.82 -4.29 3.00
CA ILE A 152 -14.92 -3.70 1.99
C ILE A 152 -15.61 -3.63 0.62
N VAL A 153 -16.30 -4.72 0.25
CA VAL A 153 -17.08 -4.79 -0.99
C VAL A 153 -18.20 -3.76 -0.98
N ASP A 154 -18.96 -3.63 0.09
CA ASP A 154 -20.05 -2.65 0.16
C ASP A 154 -19.51 -1.21 0.03
N VAL A 155 -18.38 -0.89 0.67
CA VAL A 155 -17.70 0.41 0.50
C VAL A 155 -17.19 0.61 -0.93
N ALA A 156 -16.71 -0.45 -1.60
CA ALA A 156 -16.30 -0.36 -3.01
C ALA A 156 -17.46 0.03 -3.94
N PHE A 157 -18.67 -0.48 -3.69
CA PHE A 157 -19.86 -0.10 -4.46
C PHE A 157 -20.32 1.32 -4.15
N VAL A 158 -20.22 1.78 -2.90
CA VAL A 158 -20.47 3.20 -2.57
C VAL A 158 -19.45 4.11 -3.26
N ALA A 159 -18.16 3.73 -3.27
CA ALA A 159 -17.13 4.46 -4.01
C ALA A 159 -17.43 4.50 -5.52
N ARG A 160 -17.95 3.40 -6.09
CA ARG A 160 -18.41 3.37 -7.48
C ARG A 160 -19.53 4.36 -7.75
N GLU A 161 -20.54 4.42 -6.88
CA GLU A 161 -21.66 5.38 -7.02
C GLU A 161 -21.16 6.83 -7.01
N VAL A 162 -20.21 7.16 -6.13
CA VAL A 162 -19.57 8.49 -6.10
C VAL A 162 -18.83 8.79 -7.40
N LEU A 163 -18.10 7.81 -7.95
CA LEU A 163 -17.43 7.94 -9.24
C LEU A 163 -18.42 8.15 -10.38
N ASP A 164 -19.51 7.38 -10.42
CA ASP A 164 -20.55 7.46 -11.44
C ASP A 164 -21.21 8.86 -11.44
N ASP A 165 -21.49 9.42 -10.25
CA ASP A 165 -22.07 10.77 -10.09
C ASP A 165 -21.18 11.88 -10.67
N VAL A 166 -19.86 11.72 -10.63
CA VAL A 166 -18.89 12.68 -11.18
C VAL A 166 -18.39 12.30 -12.58
N GLY A 167 -18.94 11.25 -13.19
CA GLY A 167 -18.59 10.80 -14.54
C GLY A 167 -17.20 10.18 -14.67
N LEU A 168 -16.68 9.58 -13.59
CA LEU A 168 -15.41 8.86 -13.59
C LEU A 168 -15.64 7.35 -13.65
N VAL A 169 -14.77 6.63 -14.39
CA VAL A 169 -14.84 5.16 -14.49
C VAL A 169 -13.83 4.52 -13.54
N GLY A 170 -14.33 3.73 -12.60
CA GLY A 170 -13.51 2.95 -11.67
C GLY A 170 -13.18 1.55 -12.18
N TRP A 171 -11.94 1.11 -11.96
CA TRP A 171 -11.39 -0.18 -12.37
C TRP A 171 -10.93 -0.96 -11.12
N PRO A 172 -11.76 -1.88 -10.58
CA PRO A 172 -11.49 -2.53 -9.30
C PRO A 172 -10.46 -3.65 -9.43
N LYS A 173 -9.65 -3.82 -8.40
CA LYS A 173 -8.72 -4.95 -8.25
C LYS A 173 -8.59 -5.34 -6.80
N THR A 174 -8.38 -6.62 -6.52
CA THR A 174 -7.93 -7.01 -5.19
C THR A 174 -6.58 -6.33 -4.91
N SER A 175 -6.32 -5.94 -3.66
CA SER A 175 -4.97 -5.50 -3.31
C SER A 175 -3.97 -6.65 -3.39
N GLY A 176 -4.43 -7.91 -3.28
CA GLY A 176 -3.59 -9.07 -2.99
C GLY A 176 -3.07 -9.06 -1.54
N SER A 177 -3.72 -8.32 -0.65
CA SER A 177 -3.50 -8.40 0.80
C SER A 177 -4.85 -8.45 1.49
N ARG A 178 -5.25 -7.42 2.24
CA ARG A 178 -6.53 -7.38 2.97
C ARG A 178 -7.58 -6.48 2.30
N GLY A 179 -7.16 -5.46 1.56
CA GLY A 179 -8.03 -4.44 0.98
C GLY A 179 -8.36 -4.63 -0.50
N LEU A 180 -9.02 -3.63 -1.07
CA LEU A 180 -9.40 -3.53 -2.47
C LEU A 180 -8.96 -2.16 -3.01
N HIS A 181 -8.43 -2.10 -4.23
CA HIS A 181 -8.13 -0.82 -4.88
C HIS A 181 -9.08 -0.60 -6.05
N ILE A 182 -9.47 0.65 -6.29
CA ILE A 182 -10.16 1.09 -7.51
C ILE A 182 -9.25 2.12 -8.19
N LEU A 183 -8.80 1.80 -9.39
CA LEU A 183 -8.00 2.70 -10.21
C LEU A 183 -8.92 3.54 -11.09
N VAL A 184 -8.56 4.80 -11.33
CA VAL A 184 -9.29 5.70 -12.23
C VAL A 184 -8.26 6.40 -13.12
N ARG A 185 -8.33 6.18 -14.44
CA ARG A 185 -7.52 6.92 -15.40
C ARG A 185 -8.06 8.35 -15.49
N ILE A 186 -7.19 9.34 -15.36
CA ILE A 186 -7.52 10.76 -15.45
C ILE A 186 -6.63 11.44 -16.49
N ALA A 187 -7.11 12.55 -17.06
CA ALA A 187 -6.26 13.38 -17.91
C ALA A 187 -5.07 13.95 -17.09
N PRO A 188 -3.82 13.87 -17.57
CA PRO A 188 -2.64 14.37 -16.84
C PRO A 188 -2.56 15.90 -16.93
N ARG A 189 -3.44 16.59 -16.20
CA ARG A 189 -3.54 18.07 -16.18
C ARG A 189 -3.49 18.68 -14.78
N TRP A 190 -3.64 17.84 -13.75
CA TRP A 190 -3.69 18.26 -12.35
C TRP A 190 -2.42 17.83 -11.64
N ASP A 191 -1.97 18.64 -10.68
CA ASP A 191 -0.82 18.28 -9.86
C ASP A 191 -1.20 17.28 -8.75
N PHE A 192 -0.21 16.77 -8.02
CA PHE A 192 -0.45 15.87 -6.88
C PHE A 192 -1.34 16.46 -5.77
N ARG A 193 -1.42 17.79 -5.63
CA ARG A 193 -2.26 18.42 -4.59
C ARG A 193 -3.72 18.31 -4.97
N ASP A 194 -4.03 18.62 -6.23
CA ASP A 194 -5.38 18.53 -6.78
C ASP A 194 -5.87 17.08 -6.82
N VAL A 195 -5.03 16.14 -7.27
CA VAL A 195 -5.38 14.70 -7.29
C VAL A 195 -5.63 14.16 -5.88
N ARG A 196 -4.80 14.56 -4.90
CA ARG A 196 -5.00 14.19 -3.50
C ARG A 196 -6.26 14.83 -2.92
N LEU A 197 -6.56 16.08 -3.25
CA LEU A 197 -7.79 16.75 -2.81
C LEU A 197 -9.03 16.04 -3.37
N ALA A 198 -9.00 15.65 -4.65
CA ALA A 198 -10.06 14.87 -5.27
C ALA A 198 -10.25 13.51 -4.56
N ALA A 199 -9.16 12.81 -4.26
CA ALA A 199 -9.21 11.56 -3.49
C ALA A 199 -9.77 11.74 -2.07
N GLU A 200 -9.36 12.79 -1.36
CA GLU A 200 -9.85 13.13 -0.02
C GLU A 200 -11.35 13.48 -0.06
N THR A 201 -11.79 14.17 -1.11
CA THR A 201 -13.20 14.53 -1.32
C THR A 201 -14.04 13.30 -1.58
N LEU A 202 -13.59 12.41 -2.45
CA LEU A 202 -14.24 11.12 -2.69
C LEU A 202 -14.33 10.30 -1.39
N ALA A 203 -13.24 10.22 -0.62
CA ALA A 203 -13.22 9.51 0.65
C ALA A 203 -14.25 10.06 1.65
N ARG A 204 -14.36 11.39 1.76
CA ARG A 204 -15.36 12.06 2.62
C ARG A 204 -16.79 11.79 2.15
N GLU A 205 -17.03 11.82 0.84
CA GLU A 205 -18.35 11.55 0.30
C GLU A 205 -18.76 10.07 0.49
N VAL A 206 -17.82 9.15 0.38
CA VAL A 206 -18.04 7.74 0.75
C VAL A 206 -18.35 7.59 2.24
N GLU A 207 -17.63 8.29 3.13
CA GLU A 207 -17.96 8.32 4.58
C GLU A 207 -19.35 8.91 4.83
N ASN A 208 -19.76 9.96 4.11
CA ASN A 208 -21.08 10.58 4.25
C ASN A 208 -22.22 9.63 3.83
N ARG A 209 -22.03 8.85 2.77
CA ARG A 209 -23.03 7.89 2.27
C ARG A 209 -23.06 6.59 3.08
N ALA A 210 -21.95 6.22 3.70
CA ALA A 210 -21.80 4.97 4.46
C ALA A 210 -21.20 5.21 5.86
N PRO A 211 -21.87 6.01 6.72
CA PRO A 211 -21.34 6.37 8.04
C PRO A 211 -21.18 5.13 8.92
N GLY A 212 -20.01 5.00 9.55
CA GLY A 212 -19.64 3.84 10.39
C GLY A 212 -19.15 2.63 9.59
N LEU A 213 -19.46 2.53 8.31
CA LEU A 213 -18.94 1.49 7.42
C LEU A 213 -17.63 1.94 6.73
N ALA A 214 -17.55 3.20 6.33
CA ALA A 214 -16.36 3.82 5.77
C ALA A 214 -15.87 5.00 6.62
N THR A 215 -14.59 5.35 6.49
CA THR A 215 -14.01 6.51 7.15
C THR A 215 -12.93 7.18 6.31
N ALA A 216 -12.92 8.52 6.33
CA ALA A 216 -11.84 9.37 5.84
C ALA A 216 -11.06 10.02 7.00
N ARG A 217 -11.24 9.54 8.24
CA ARG A 217 -10.60 10.12 9.41
C ARG A 217 -9.09 9.91 9.38
N TRP A 218 -8.36 11.02 9.50
CA TRP A 218 -6.90 11.03 9.46
C TRP A 218 -6.30 10.14 10.56
N TRP A 219 -6.84 10.22 11.77
CA TRP A 219 -6.28 9.59 12.95
C TRP A 219 -6.78 8.16 13.12
N LYS A 220 -5.87 7.20 13.24
CA LYS A 220 -6.22 5.78 13.37
C LYS A 220 -7.18 5.50 14.52
N GLU A 221 -6.98 6.16 15.66
CA GLU A 221 -7.86 6.03 16.82
C GLU A 221 -9.32 6.46 16.58
N GLU A 222 -9.60 7.27 15.55
CA GLU A 222 -10.95 7.75 15.20
C GLU A 222 -11.62 6.88 14.14
N ARG A 223 -10.92 5.88 13.60
CA ARG A 223 -11.42 5.07 12.47
C ARG A 223 -12.38 3.97 12.90
N GLY A 224 -12.26 3.47 14.12
CA GLY A 224 -13.06 2.34 14.60
C GLY A 224 -12.97 1.11 13.69
N GLU A 225 -14.03 0.31 13.66
CA GLU A 225 -14.15 -0.91 12.85
C GLU A 225 -14.77 -0.60 11.48
N SER A 226 -14.15 0.32 10.74
CA SER A 226 -14.61 0.77 9.41
C SER A 226 -13.53 0.62 8.34
N VAL A 227 -13.94 0.72 7.07
CA VAL A 227 -13.02 0.73 5.93
C VAL A 227 -12.43 2.13 5.78
N PHE A 228 -11.12 2.26 5.96
CA PHE A 228 -10.43 3.52 5.70
C PHE A 228 -10.24 3.71 4.19
N VAL A 229 -10.77 4.81 3.66
CA VAL A 229 -10.52 5.20 2.26
C VAL A 229 -9.24 6.03 2.24
N ASP A 230 -8.09 5.40 1.97
CA ASP A 230 -6.77 6.02 2.11
C ASP A 230 -6.43 6.97 0.96
N PHE A 231 -6.94 8.19 1.04
CA PHE A 231 -6.64 9.26 0.10
C PHE A 231 -5.15 9.67 0.04
N ASN A 232 -4.33 9.33 1.06
CA ASN A 232 -2.92 9.71 1.06
C ASN A 232 -2.08 8.91 0.07
N GLN A 233 -2.59 7.81 -0.48
CA GLN A 233 -1.91 7.07 -1.56
C GLN A 233 -1.73 7.90 -2.83
N ASN A 234 -2.46 9.02 -2.96
CA ASN A 234 -2.36 9.99 -4.06
C ASN A 234 -1.36 11.12 -3.78
N ALA A 235 -0.69 11.13 -2.62
CA ALA A 235 0.35 12.10 -2.35
C ALA A 235 1.62 11.80 -3.16
N LYS A 236 2.41 12.84 -3.48
CA LYS A 236 3.73 12.66 -4.13
C LYS A 236 4.63 11.74 -3.30
N ASP A 237 5.42 10.90 -3.98
CA ASP A 237 6.30 9.88 -3.38
C ASP A 237 5.55 8.72 -2.67
N ARG A 238 4.27 8.50 -3.02
CA ARG A 238 3.53 7.29 -2.63
C ARG A 238 3.35 6.37 -3.83
N THR A 239 3.71 5.11 -3.62
CA THR A 239 3.56 4.05 -4.60
C THR A 239 2.58 3.00 -4.07
N VAL A 240 1.79 2.45 -4.99
CA VAL A 240 0.78 1.42 -4.72
C VAL A 240 1.12 0.22 -5.58
N ALA A 241 0.92 -0.98 -5.04
CA ALA A 241 1.11 -2.21 -5.82
C ALA A 241 0.20 -2.19 -7.06
N SER A 242 0.81 -2.24 -8.24
CA SER A 242 0.12 -2.22 -9.54
C SER A 242 -0.70 -3.49 -9.76
N ALA A 243 -1.60 -3.46 -10.75
CA ALA A 243 -2.25 -4.66 -11.28
C ALA A 243 -1.24 -5.78 -11.59
N TYR A 244 -1.65 -7.03 -11.36
CA TYR A 244 -0.85 -8.25 -11.53
C TYR A 244 0.39 -8.37 -10.63
N SER A 245 0.60 -7.43 -9.68
CA SER A 245 1.71 -7.52 -8.73
C SER A 245 1.58 -8.74 -7.83
N VAL A 246 2.63 -9.57 -7.78
CA VAL A 246 2.77 -10.63 -6.78
C VAL A 246 3.00 -10.00 -5.41
N ARG A 247 2.25 -10.45 -4.40
CA ARG A 247 2.36 -9.92 -3.05
C ARG A 247 3.25 -10.84 -2.20
N PRO A 248 4.09 -10.30 -1.31
CA PRO A 248 5.03 -11.06 -0.49
C PRO A 248 4.31 -11.73 0.69
N LEU A 249 3.30 -12.54 0.39
CA LEU A 249 2.53 -13.34 1.33
C LEU A 249 2.82 -14.82 1.11
N PRO A 250 2.65 -15.68 2.14
CA PRO A 250 3.03 -17.09 2.05
C PRO A 250 2.44 -17.83 0.84
N ASP A 251 1.20 -17.51 0.47
CA ASP A 251 0.45 -18.10 -0.64
C ASP A 251 0.78 -17.52 -2.03
N ALA A 252 1.70 -16.55 -2.13
CA ALA A 252 2.04 -15.85 -3.37
C ALA A 252 0.81 -15.25 -4.09
N ARG A 253 -0.14 -14.71 -3.33
CA ARG A 253 -1.32 -14.06 -3.91
C ARG A 253 -0.98 -12.82 -4.74
N VAL A 254 -1.87 -12.46 -5.65
CA VAL A 254 -1.69 -11.42 -6.66
C VAL A 254 -2.69 -10.27 -6.44
N SER A 255 -2.25 -9.04 -6.72
CA SER A 255 -3.13 -7.89 -6.88
C SER A 255 -3.89 -7.97 -8.21
N THR A 256 -5.06 -8.60 -8.23
CA THR A 256 -5.69 -9.05 -9.49
C THR A 256 -6.84 -8.13 -9.92
N PRO A 257 -6.82 -7.59 -11.15
CA PRO A 257 -7.97 -6.93 -11.78
C PRO A 257 -9.23 -7.78 -11.78
N LEU A 258 -10.37 -7.13 -11.54
CA LEU A 258 -11.69 -7.74 -11.54
C LEU A 258 -12.64 -6.95 -12.41
N GLU A 259 -13.60 -7.64 -13.01
CA GLU A 259 -14.82 -7.00 -13.47
C GLU A 259 -15.69 -6.62 -12.25
N TRP A 260 -16.55 -5.60 -12.40
CA TRP A 260 -17.37 -5.12 -11.29
C TRP A 260 -18.36 -6.16 -10.75
N ASP A 261 -18.88 -7.04 -11.60
CA ASP A 261 -19.78 -8.13 -11.23
C ASP A 261 -19.07 -9.22 -10.40
N GLU A 262 -17.76 -9.37 -10.58
CA GLU A 262 -16.93 -10.31 -9.82
C GLU A 262 -16.61 -9.84 -8.40
N VAL A 263 -16.61 -8.53 -8.14
CA VAL A 263 -16.17 -7.94 -6.85
C VAL A 263 -16.93 -8.54 -5.65
N ARG A 264 -18.22 -8.84 -5.80
CA ARG A 264 -19.01 -9.41 -4.69
C ARG A 264 -18.69 -10.88 -4.42
N VAL A 265 -18.34 -11.63 -5.45
CA VAL A 265 -18.29 -13.10 -5.40
C VAL A 265 -16.88 -13.67 -5.33
N ARG A 266 -15.85 -12.88 -5.67
CA ARG A 266 -14.45 -13.30 -5.61
C ARG A 266 -13.77 -12.88 -4.31
N ARG A 267 -12.72 -13.62 -3.95
CA ARG A 267 -11.87 -13.38 -2.78
C ARG A 267 -10.39 -13.32 -3.18
N PRO A 268 -9.58 -12.47 -2.51
CA PRO A 268 -8.16 -12.33 -2.85
C PRO A 268 -7.36 -13.64 -2.86
N GLU A 269 -7.72 -14.59 -1.99
CA GLU A 269 -7.06 -15.89 -1.84
C GLU A 269 -7.18 -16.78 -3.09
N GLU A 270 -8.17 -16.54 -3.95
CA GLU A 270 -8.35 -17.28 -5.21
C GLU A 270 -7.28 -16.93 -6.25
N PHE A 271 -6.64 -15.77 -6.09
CA PHE A 271 -5.73 -15.23 -7.10
C PHE A 271 -4.27 -15.32 -6.65
N THR A 272 -3.55 -16.29 -7.22
CA THR A 272 -2.15 -16.58 -6.91
C THR A 272 -1.34 -16.62 -8.20
N VAL A 273 -0.02 -16.63 -8.05
CA VAL A 273 0.92 -16.88 -9.15
C VAL A 273 0.54 -18.13 -9.97
N ARG A 274 -0.06 -19.15 -9.34
CA ARG A 274 -0.47 -20.39 -10.02
C ARG A 274 -1.83 -20.30 -10.73
N THR A 275 -2.75 -19.47 -10.25
CA THR A 275 -4.14 -19.46 -10.74
C THR A 275 -4.40 -18.33 -11.73
N VAL A 276 -3.72 -17.19 -11.58
CA VAL A 276 -3.93 -16.02 -12.44
C VAL A 276 -3.59 -16.25 -13.92
N PRO A 277 -2.50 -16.95 -14.31
CA PRO A 277 -2.18 -17.14 -15.73
C PRO A 277 -3.28 -17.86 -16.52
N ALA A 278 -3.88 -18.91 -15.94
CA ALA A 278 -4.97 -19.64 -16.58
C ALA A 278 -6.22 -18.77 -16.74
N ARG A 279 -6.54 -17.97 -15.72
CA ARG A 279 -7.63 -16.99 -15.77
C ARG A 279 -7.39 -15.93 -16.84
N TYR A 280 -6.19 -15.35 -16.88
CA TYR A 280 -5.82 -14.33 -17.86
C TYR A 280 -5.96 -14.87 -19.30
N ALA A 281 -5.54 -16.11 -19.55
CA ALA A 281 -5.71 -16.76 -20.85
C ALA A 281 -7.18 -17.01 -21.22
N ASP A 282 -8.06 -17.22 -20.24
CA ASP A 282 -9.49 -17.51 -20.44
C ASP A 282 -10.32 -16.25 -20.72
N ILE A 283 -10.12 -15.18 -19.94
CA ILE A 283 -10.98 -13.98 -19.97
C ILE A 283 -10.27 -12.70 -20.43
N GLY A 284 -8.94 -12.72 -20.59
CA GLY A 284 -8.16 -11.52 -20.86
C GLY A 284 -7.95 -10.63 -19.64
N ASP A 285 -7.72 -9.34 -19.88
CA ASP A 285 -7.51 -8.31 -18.84
C ASP A 285 -8.81 -7.56 -18.54
N PRO A 286 -9.41 -7.69 -17.33
CA PRO A 286 -10.55 -6.87 -16.94
C PRO A 286 -10.28 -5.36 -16.96
N HIS A 287 -9.01 -4.95 -16.96
CA HIS A 287 -8.62 -3.54 -17.06
C HIS A 287 -8.20 -3.12 -18.47
N GLU A 288 -8.45 -3.93 -19.52
CA GLU A 288 -8.01 -3.64 -20.89
C GLU A 288 -8.41 -2.22 -21.36
N GLY A 289 -9.62 -1.79 -21.02
CA GLY A 289 -10.19 -0.50 -21.42
C GLY A 289 -9.77 0.72 -20.59
N ILE A 290 -8.93 0.56 -19.55
CA ILE A 290 -8.64 1.66 -18.60
C ILE A 290 -8.07 2.91 -19.28
N ASP A 291 -7.17 2.75 -20.25
CA ASP A 291 -6.54 3.87 -20.95
C ASP A 291 -7.45 4.51 -22.02
N ALA A 292 -8.58 3.87 -22.37
CA ALA A 292 -9.58 4.43 -23.28
C ALA A 292 -10.65 5.28 -22.56
N ALA A 293 -10.63 5.31 -21.23
CA ALA A 293 -11.61 6.03 -20.41
C ALA A 293 -10.97 7.11 -19.48
N PRO A 294 -10.12 8.03 -19.99
CA PRO A 294 -9.58 9.11 -19.17
C PRO A 294 -10.69 10.08 -18.73
N GLY A 295 -10.91 10.16 -17.43
CA GLY A 295 -11.86 11.07 -16.81
C GLY A 295 -11.29 12.44 -16.46
N THR A 296 -12.16 13.34 -16.00
CA THR A 296 -11.79 14.68 -15.49
C THR A 296 -12.04 14.80 -13.99
N LEU A 297 -11.13 15.45 -13.26
CA LEU A 297 -11.30 15.68 -11.81
C LEU A 297 -12.25 16.84 -11.47
N ASP A 298 -12.74 17.56 -12.47
CA ASP A 298 -13.56 18.77 -12.27
C ASP A 298 -14.75 18.53 -11.33
N GLY A 299 -15.45 17.39 -11.46
CA GLY A 299 -16.59 17.04 -10.60
C GLY A 299 -16.20 16.85 -9.13
N LEU A 300 -15.10 16.14 -8.87
CA LEU A 300 -14.59 15.97 -7.50
C LEU A 300 -14.03 17.28 -6.92
N LEU A 301 -13.39 18.12 -7.74
CA LEU A 301 -12.88 19.41 -7.28
C LEU A 301 -14.01 20.41 -7.00
N GLN A 302 -15.09 20.38 -7.77
CA GLN A 302 -16.30 21.14 -7.47
C GLN A 302 -16.95 20.67 -6.17
N LEU A 303 -17.09 19.35 -5.98
CA LEU A 303 -17.59 18.78 -4.72
C LEU A 303 -16.70 19.18 -3.53
N ALA A 304 -15.39 19.26 -3.71
CA ALA A 304 -14.46 19.73 -2.69
C ALA A 304 -14.74 21.18 -2.28
N ALA A 305 -15.07 22.05 -3.24
CA ALA A 305 -15.46 23.43 -2.99
C ALA A 305 -16.78 23.51 -2.21
N ASP A 306 -17.75 22.66 -2.55
CA ASP A 306 -19.07 22.62 -1.92
C ASP A 306 -19.00 22.08 -0.47
N LEU A 307 -18.21 21.03 -0.23
CA LEU A 307 -18.01 20.44 1.10
C LEU A 307 -17.12 21.28 2.01
N GLY A 308 -16.36 22.24 1.46
CA GLY A 308 -15.37 23.02 2.19
C GLY A 308 -14.21 22.18 2.75
N PRO A 309 -13.28 22.81 3.49
CA PRO A 309 -12.12 22.12 4.05
C PRO A 309 -12.53 21.13 5.16
N ALA A 310 -11.75 20.06 5.32
CA ALA A 310 -11.93 19.14 6.44
C ALA A 310 -11.82 19.87 7.80
N GLU A 311 -12.60 19.43 8.78
CA GLU A 311 -12.58 19.98 10.12
C GLU A 311 -11.19 19.85 10.75
N LYS A 312 -10.70 20.95 11.35
CA LYS A 312 -9.42 20.94 12.04
C LYS A 312 -9.56 20.20 13.37
N PRO A 313 -8.58 19.36 13.75
CA PRO A 313 -8.64 18.70 15.04
C PRO A 313 -8.52 19.72 16.18
N PRO A 314 -9.12 19.43 17.36
CA PRO A 314 -9.01 20.30 18.52
C PRO A 314 -7.56 20.40 18.99
N ARG A 315 -7.15 21.61 19.41
CA ARG A 315 -5.83 21.85 19.98
C ARG A 315 -5.84 21.54 21.48
N GLY A 316 -4.73 20.97 21.96
CA GLY A 316 -4.51 20.75 23.38
C GLY A 316 -4.40 22.07 24.14
N THR A 317 -4.84 22.03 25.40
CA THR A 317 -4.79 23.17 26.32
C THR A 317 -3.42 23.39 26.96
N ASP A 318 -2.45 22.50 26.68
CA ASP A 318 -1.10 22.48 27.25
C ASP A 318 -0.14 23.54 26.67
N GLY A 319 -0.63 24.39 25.76
CA GLY A 319 0.17 25.44 25.12
C GLY A 319 1.21 24.92 24.11
N SER A 320 1.32 23.61 23.91
CA SER A 320 2.29 23.01 22.97
C SER A 320 1.90 23.19 21.50
N GLY A 321 0.65 23.62 21.25
CA GLY A 321 0.07 23.67 19.91
C GLY A 321 -0.24 22.30 19.30
N ARG A 322 0.01 21.21 20.02
CA ARG A 322 -0.30 19.84 19.58
C ARG A 322 -1.81 19.58 19.65
N ARG A 323 -2.29 18.64 18.83
CA ARG A 323 -3.68 18.17 18.87
C ARG A 323 -3.97 17.52 20.23
N ALA A 324 -5.16 17.79 20.76
CA ALA A 324 -5.77 16.95 21.78
C ALA A 324 -6.51 15.79 21.09
N SER A 325 -6.20 14.55 21.48
CA SER A 325 -7.01 13.40 21.07
C SER A 325 -8.43 13.59 21.61
N THR A 326 -9.43 13.35 20.76
CA THR A 326 -10.84 13.26 21.15
C THR A 326 -11.17 11.91 21.79
N MET A 327 -10.30 10.91 21.61
CA MET A 327 -10.46 9.56 22.13
C MET A 327 -9.74 9.37 23.48
N PRO A 328 -10.27 8.56 24.41
CA PRO A 328 -9.66 8.26 25.71
C PRO A 328 -8.49 7.29 25.55
N LEU A 329 -7.37 7.79 25.06
CA LEU A 329 -6.17 7.01 24.76
C LEU A 329 -5.22 6.92 25.96
N ILE A 330 -4.67 5.73 26.18
CA ILE A 330 -3.47 5.53 26.99
C ILE A 330 -2.34 4.95 26.13
N GLU A 331 -1.10 5.33 26.42
CA GLU A 331 0.09 4.73 25.82
C GLU A 331 0.64 3.67 26.77
N ILE A 332 0.86 2.45 26.29
CA ILE A 332 1.27 1.33 27.16
C ILE A 332 2.72 0.92 26.93
N ALA A 333 3.28 1.14 25.73
CA ALA A 333 4.66 0.79 25.42
C ALA A 333 5.23 1.52 24.19
N ARG A 334 6.56 1.65 24.17
CA ARG A 334 7.40 1.91 22.99
C ARG A 334 8.44 0.81 22.90
N THR A 335 8.49 0.11 21.77
CA THR A 335 9.36 -1.05 21.57
C THR A 335 10.16 -0.93 20.28
N LYS A 336 11.24 -1.71 20.18
CA LYS A 336 12.08 -1.71 18.97
C LYS A 336 11.46 -2.59 17.90
N THR A 337 10.83 -3.70 18.30
CA THR A 337 10.27 -4.69 17.37
C THR A 337 8.76 -4.86 17.54
N LYS A 338 8.10 -5.32 16.48
CA LYS A 338 6.65 -5.62 16.51
C LYS A 338 6.32 -6.75 17.50
N PRO A 339 7.07 -7.86 17.57
CA PRO A 339 6.80 -8.92 18.55
C PRO A 339 6.85 -8.42 20.00
N GLU A 340 7.81 -7.54 20.34
CA GLU A 340 7.86 -6.90 21.65
C GLU A 340 6.62 -6.03 21.91
N ALA A 341 6.15 -5.30 20.90
CA ALA A 341 4.95 -4.47 21.00
C ALA A 341 3.70 -5.30 21.32
N VAL A 342 3.55 -6.43 20.61
CA VAL A 342 2.43 -7.38 20.81
C VAL A 342 2.53 -8.05 22.18
N ALA A 343 3.74 -8.41 22.63
CA ALA A 343 3.96 -8.95 23.97
C ALA A 343 3.58 -7.95 25.07
N ALA A 344 3.96 -6.67 24.90
CA ALA A 344 3.59 -5.60 25.84
C ALA A 344 2.07 -5.40 25.91
N LEU A 345 1.36 -5.42 24.77
CA LEU A 345 -0.10 -5.37 24.75
C LEU A 345 -0.72 -6.56 25.49
N THR A 346 -0.20 -7.76 25.25
CA THR A 346 -0.66 -8.98 25.92
C THR A 346 -0.47 -8.89 27.44
N GLN A 347 0.69 -8.39 27.88
CA GLN A 347 0.98 -8.16 29.29
C GLN A 347 0.02 -7.14 29.92
N TRP A 348 -0.22 -6.01 29.25
CA TRP A 348 -1.16 -5.00 29.73
C TRP A 348 -2.58 -5.57 29.87
N LYS A 349 -3.05 -6.36 28.88
CA LYS A 349 -4.37 -7.02 28.94
C LYS A 349 -4.49 -7.98 30.12
N ALA A 350 -3.41 -8.68 30.48
CA ALA A 350 -3.37 -9.55 31.65
C ALA A 350 -3.39 -8.78 32.98
N GLN A 351 -2.83 -7.56 33.01
CA GLN A 351 -2.86 -6.68 34.19
C GLN A 351 -4.21 -5.97 34.36
N HIS A 352 -4.93 -5.72 33.27
CA HIS A 352 -6.19 -4.98 33.23
C HIS A 352 -7.34 -5.81 32.63
N PRO A 353 -7.68 -7.00 33.18
CA PRO A 353 -8.58 -7.95 32.54
C PRO A 353 -10.01 -7.41 32.34
N ALA A 354 -10.51 -6.57 33.25
CA ALA A 354 -11.85 -5.98 33.14
C ALA A 354 -11.96 -4.96 32.00
N ALA A 355 -10.94 -4.11 31.82
CA ALA A 355 -10.88 -3.19 30.69
C ALA A 355 -10.61 -3.94 29.38
N ALA A 356 -9.69 -4.90 29.40
CA ALA A 356 -9.33 -5.71 28.24
C ALA A 356 -10.50 -6.53 27.67
N ALA A 357 -11.42 -6.98 28.53
CA ALA A 357 -12.62 -7.71 28.10
C ALA A 357 -13.62 -6.85 27.31
N GLN A 358 -13.49 -5.52 27.37
CA GLN A 358 -14.38 -4.56 26.72
C GLN A 358 -13.75 -3.94 25.47
N LEU A 359 -12.49 -4.25 25.16
CA LEU A 359 -11.81 -3.73 23.99
C LEU A 359 -12.32 -4.41 22.72
N HIS A 360 -12.56 -3.60 21.70
CA HIS A 360 -12.75 -4.05 20.33
C HIS A 360 -11.38 -4.17 19.63
N PRO A 361 -11.25 -4.99 18.57
CA PRO A 361 -10.06 -5.06 17.75
C PRO A 361 -9.46 -3.70 17.33
N ALA A 362 -10.31 -2.72 16.98
CA ALA A 362 -9.86 -1.38 16.58
C ALA A 362 -9.31 -0.52 17.73
N ASP A 363 -9.53 -0.91 18.99
CA ASP A 363 -9.01 -0.20 20.16
C ASP A 363 -7.54 -0.51 20.44
N GLU A 364 -7.04 -1.61 19.86
CA GLU A 364 -5.68 -2.10 20.04
C GLU A 364 -4.73 -1.49 19.00
N LEU A 365 -4.07 -0.39 19.35
CA LEU A 365 -3.27 0.40 18.41
C LEU A 365 -1.78 0.05 18.52
N VAL A 366 -1.29 -0.84 17.64
CA VAL A 366 0.14 -1.15 17.49
C VAL A 366 0.70 -0.45 16.25
N ASP A 367 1.30 0.73 16.45
CA ASP A 367 1.74 1.61 15.37
C ASP A 367 3.23 1.47 15.07
N GLY A 368 3.57 1.12 13.83
CA GLY A 368 4.93 1.23 13.31
C GLY A 368 5.30 2.69 13.01
N MET A 369 6.34 3.18 13.66
CA MET A 369 6.82 4.55 13.61
C MET A 369 8.21 4.59 12.99
N ARG A 370 8.48 5.62 12.16
CA ARG A 370 9.81 5.81 11.57
C ARG A 370 10.77 6.41 12.61
N GLY A 371 11.84 5.69 12.91
CA GLY A 371 12.95 6.17 13.73
C GLY A 371 14.08 6.79 12.91
N SER A 372 15.23 6.93 13.55
CA SER A 372 16.43 7.52 12.96
C SER A 372 17.03 6.72 11.80
N SER A 373 17.04 5.40 11.93
CA SER A 373 17.55 4.46 10.93
C SER A 373 16.77 3.15 10.87
N SER A 374 15.80 2.94 11.78
CA SER A 374 14.95 1.75 11.83
C SER A 374 13.51 2.12 12.18
N LEU A 375 12.58 1.17 11.98
CA LEU A 375 11.25 1.27 12.56
C LEU A 375 11.33 1.05 14.07
N TRP A 376 10.36 1.61 14.79
CA TRP A 376 10.05 1.31 16.18
C TRP A 376 8.53 1.26 16.33
N TYR A 377 8.00 0.74 17.43
CA TYR A 377 6.58 0.52 17.59
C TYR A 377 6.06 1.24 18.82
N ARG A 378 4.92 1.93 18.66
CA ARG A 378 4.19 2.56 19.76
C ARG A 378 2.90 1.79 19.97
N VAL A 379 2.60 1.44 21.21
CA VAL A 379 1.38 0.73 21.59
C VAL A 379 0.49 1.65 22.40
N ARG A 380 -0.74 1.84 21.94
CA ARG A 380 -1.78 2.60 22.61
C ARG A 380 -3.04 1.74 22.72
N VAL A 381 -3.86 2.03 23.72
CA VAL A 381 -5.19 1.44 23.89
C VAL A 381 -6.21 2.56 23.87
N ASN A 382 -7.26 2.40 23.07
CA ASN A 382 -8.41 3.28 23.07
C ASN A 382 -9.48 2.76 24.03
N LEU A 383 -9.75 3.48 25.11
CA LEU A 383 -10.69 3.06 26.14
C LEU A 383 -12.13 3.51 25.83
N GLN A 384 -12.46 3.76 24.57
CA GLN A 384 -13.77 4.29 24.16
C GLN A 384 -14.92 3.36 24.55
N HIS A 385 -14.70 2.04 24.49
CA HIS A 385 -15.67 1.01 24.85
C HIS A 385 -15.62 0.62 26.35
N VAL A 386 -14.68 1.18 27.12
CA VAL A 386 -14.60 0.98 28.57
C VAL A 386 -15.38 2.10 29.26
N PRO A 387 -16.33 1.79 30.17
CA PRO A 387 -17.06 2.77 30.97
C PRO A 387 -16.12 3.74 31.66
N GLU A 388 -16.45 5.03 31.66
CA GLU A 388 -15.55 6.08 32.14
C GLU A 388 -15.03 5.84 33.57
N ALA A 389 -15.89 5.34 34.46
CA ALA A 389 -15.54 5.00 35.84
C ALA A 389 -14.57 3.80 35.98
N GLU A 390 -14.44 2.98 34.94
CA GLU A 390 -13.62 1.77 34.91
C GLU A 390 -12.34 1.94 34.08
N ARG A 391 -12.14 3.11 33.46
CA ARG A 391 -10.97 3.37 32.62
C ARG A 391 -9.70 3.37 33.46
N PRO A 392 -8.71 2.50 33.17
CA PRO A 392 -7.42 2.59 33.83
C PRO A 392 -6.75 3.92 33.47
N PRO A 393 -6.07 4.58 34.43
CA PRO A 393 -5.34 5.81 34.16
C PRO A 393 -4.10 5.52 33.30
N GLN A 394 -3.46 6.58 32.80
CA GLN A 394 -2.14 6.47 32.19
C GLN A 394 -1.12 5.99 33.23
N GLU A 395 -0.56 4.79 33.02
CA GLU A 395 0.49 4.20 33.86
C GLU A 395 1.88 4.43 33.27
N LYS A 396 2.93 3.96 33.96
CA LYS A 396 4.28 3.91 33.40
C LYS A 396 4.32 2.92 32.24
N LEU A 397 5.02 3.27 31.16
CA LEU A 397 5.18 2.38 30.00
C LEU A 397 5.86 1.08 30.40
N LEU A 398 5.32 -0.05 29.92
CA LEU A 398 5.90 -1.38 30.09
C LEU A 398 7.28 -1.51 29.42
N ALA A 399 7.47 -0.78 28.33
CA ALA A 399 8.75 -0.56 27.67
C ALA A 399 8.80 0.88 27.15
N ASP A 400 9.95 1.54 27.26
CA ASP A 400 10.15 2.92 26.79
C ASP A 400 11.40 3.00 25.91
N TYR A 401 11.33 2.35 24.75
CA TYR A 401 12.39 2.44 23.74
C TYR A 401 12.45 3.86 23.15
N ASP A 402 13.61 4.51 23.26
CA ASP A 402 13.91 5.77 22.59
C ASP A 402 14.69 5.53 21.28
N PRO A 403 14.07 5.74 20.09
CA PRO A 403 14.75 5.58 18.79
C PRO A 403 15.77 6.70 18.49
N TRP A 404 15.87 7.70 19.36
CA TRP A 404 16.77 8.85 19.25
C TRP A 404 17.84 8.90 20.34
N ALA A 405 17.88 7.89 21.22
CA ALA A 405 18.86 7.83 22.30
C ALA A 405 20.29 7.95 21.74
N GLY A 406 21.07 8.89 22.29
CA GLY A 406 22.45 9.14 21.86
C GLY A 406 22.61 10.07 20.65
N LYS A 407 21.53 10.59 20.04
CA LYS A 407 21.64 11.65 19.02
C LYS A 407 21.75 13.03 19.66
N THR A 408 22.84 13.72 19.38
CA THR A 408 23.00 15.16 19.61
C THR A 408 22.38 15.92 18.44
N TRP A 409 21.46 16.83 18.75
CA TRP A 409 20.86 17.73 17.76
C TRP A 409 21.62 19.07 17.82
N PRO A 410 22.16 19.59 16.70
CA PRO A 410 22.74 20.92 16.69
C PRO A 410 21.64 21.95 17.00
N GLY A 411 21.80 22.70 18.10
CA GLY A 411 20.97 23.88 18.41
C GLY A 411 19.68 23.63 19.19
N ARG A 412 19.74 22.93 20.33
CA ARG A 412 18.79 23.18 21.42
C ARG A 412 19.42 24.05 22.48
#